data_AF-A0A1F5VH83-F1
#
_entry.id   AF-A0A1F5VH83-F1
#
_cell.length_a   1.000
_cell.length_b   1.000
_cell.length_c   1.000
_cell.angle_alpha   90.00
_cell.angle_beta   90.00
_cell.angle_gamma   90.00
#
_symmetry.space_group_name_H-M   'P 1'
#
loop_
_entity.id
_entity.type
_entity.pdbx_description
1 polymer ?
#
loop_
_entity_poly.entity_id
_entity_poly.type
_entity_poly.pdbx_seq_one_letter_code
_entity_poly.pdbx_strand_id
1 'polypeptide(L)' 'MQLLIIPKKLTRGGDLIVVPKDYFEKLDSIKNRLLGEEMETDEAIRIFDSERRAGKLRKARGFADILGVRTFQ' A
#
# COMPACT_ATOMS: atom_id res chain seq x y z
N MET A 1 -4.30 29.67 12.68
CA MET A 1 -3.97 29.12 11.36
C MET A 1 -2.45 28.98 11.28
N GLN A 2 -1.91 27.77 11.19
CA GLN A 2 -0.46 27.51 11.25
C GLN A 2 0.04 27.18 9.85
N LEU A 3 1.12 27.83 9.41
CA LEU A 3 1.65 27.71 8.05
C LEU A 3 3.00 26.99 8.08
N LEU A 4 3.22 26.10 7.10
CA LEU A 4 4.51 25.48 6.81
C LEU A 4 5.14 26.16 5.61
N ILE A 5 6.41 26.51 5.74
CA ILE A 5 7.20 27.10 4.67
C ILE A 5 8.18 26.03 4.20
N ILE A 6 8.07 25.62 2.95
CA ILE A 6 8.98 24.67 2.30
C ILE A 6 10.08 25.47 1.61
N PRO A 7 11.35 25.36 2.06
CA PRO A 7 12.47 26.08 1.45
C PRO A 7 12.68 25.72 -0.01
N LYS A 8 13.09 26.72 -0.81
CA LYS A 8 13.40 26.60 -2.25
C LYS A 8 14.25 25.37 -2.59
N LYS A 9 15.24 25.06 -1.74
CA LYS A 9 16.19 23.94 -1.88
C LYS A 9 15.53 22.56 -1.90
N LEU A 10 14.32 22.42 -1.36
CA LEU A 10 13.58 21.16 -1.29
C LEU A 10 12.53 21.02 -2.39
N THR A 11 12.32 22.06 -3.21
CA THR A 11 11.33 22.05 -4.30
C THR A 11 12.04 21.88 -5.63
N ARG A 12 11.49 21.04 -6.52
CA ARG A 12 12.05 20.84 -7.87
C ARG A 12 12.08 22.11 -8.72
N GLY A 13 11.23 23.10 -8.42
CA GLY A 13 11.15 24.38 -9.13
C GLY A 13 12.04 25.50 -8.58
N GLY A 14 12.66 25.32 -7.41
CA GLY A 14 13.44 26.39 -6.76
C GLY A 14 12.59 27.50 -6.14
N ASP A 15 11.30 27.25 -5.92
CA ASP A 15 10.34 28.21 -5.38
C ASP A 15 10.07 28.01 -3.89
N LEU A 16 9.77 29.12 -3.20
CA LEU A 16 9.42 29.08 -1.79
C LEU A 16 7.92 28.80 -1.71
N ILE A 17 7.55 27.63 -1.21
CA ILE A 17 6.14 27.22 -1.16
C ILE A 17 5.63 27.38 0.27
N VAL A 18 4.56 28.16 0.43
CA VAL A 18 3.86 28.32 1.71
C VAL A 18 2.58 27.50 1.65
N VAL A 19 2.43 26.57 2.59
CA VAL A 19 1.30 25.63 2.63
C VAL A 19 0.65 25.69 4.01
N PRO A 20 -0.69 25.66 4.10
CA PRO A 20 -1.37 25.43 5.37
C PRO A 20 -0.96 24.09 5.98
N LYS A 21 -0.65 24.08 7.28
CA LYS A 21 -0.14 22.89 7.96
C LYS A 21 -1.13 21.72 7.92
N ASP A 22 -2.41 22.02 8.12
CA ASP A 22 -3.54 21.09 8.04
C ASP A 22 -3.69 20.45 6.66
N TYR A 23 -3.34 21.18 5.59
CA TYR A 23 -3.33 20.64 4.24
C TYR A 23 -2.14 19.69 4.01
N PHE A 24 -0.96 20.06 4.51
CA PHE A 24 0.24 19.22 4.40
C PHE A 24 0.10 17.90 5.17
N GLU A 25 -0.41 17.93 6.39
CA GLU A 25 -0.63 16.72 7.21
C GLU A 25 -1.64 15.76 6.58
N LYS A 26 -2.70 16.29 5.96
CA LYS A 26 -3.66 15.46 5.20
C LYS A 26 -3.00 14.78 4.00
N LEU A 27 -2.19 15.51 3.23
CA LEU A 27 -1.46 14.93 2.10
C LEU A 27 -0.48 13.85 2.53
N ASP A 28 0.25 14.04 3.64
CA ASP A 28 1.18 13.04 4.14
C ASP A 28 0.44 11.78 4.63
N SER A 29 -0.73 11.94 5.26
CA SER A 29 -1.58 10.80 5.65
C SER A 29 -2.07 9.98 4.45
N ILE A 30 -2.47 10.65 3.37
CA ILE A 30 -2.93 9.99 2.14
C ILE A 30 -1.76 9.28 1.46
N LYS A 31 -0.60 9.94 1.38
CA LYS A 31 0.62 9.37 0.80
C LYS A 31 1.07 8.13 1.58
N ASN A 32 1.13 8.19 2.91
CA ASN A 32 1.57 7.05 3.73
C ASN A 32 0.59 5.87 3.63
N ARG A 33 -0.72 6.15 3.50
CA ARG A 33 -1.72 5.11 3.25
C ARG A 33 -1.53 4.46 1.88
N LEU A 34 -1.36 5.25 0.82
CA LEU A 34 -1.16 4.73 -0.53
C LEU A 34 0.16 3.95 -0.66
N LEU A 35 1.24 4.43 -0.06
CA LEU A 35 2.52 3.72 -0.03
C LEU A 35 2.44 2.42 0.79
N GLY A 36 1.67 2.41 1.87
CA GLY A 36 1.39 1.19 2.63
C GLY A 36 0.61 0.16 1.81
N GLU A 37 -0.45 0.60 1.12
CA GLU A 37 -1.26 -0.24 0.23
C GLU A 37 -0.43 -0.79 -0.96
N GLU A 38 0.48 0.01 -1.53
CA GLU A 38 1.42 -0.43 -2.57
C GLU A 38 2.42 -1.50 -2.04
N MET A 39 2.97 -1.30 -0.83
CA MET A 39 3.88 -2.28 -0.21
C MET A 39 3.20 -3.62 0.07
N GLU A 40 1.96 -3.62 0.59
CA GLU A 40 1.18 -4.84 0.82
C GLU A 40 0.85 -5.57 -0.49
N THR A 41 0.58 -4.82 -1.56
CA THR A 41 0.32 -5.38 -2.90
C THR A 41 1.58 -6.06 -3.48
N ASP A 42 2.74 -5.41 -3.36
CA ASP A 42 4.02 -5.98 -3.81
C ASP A 42 4.39 -7.24 -3.04
N GLU A 43 4.14 -7.25 -1.73
CA GLU A 43 4.37 -8.43 -0.89
C GLU A 43 3.45 -9.59 -1.27
N ALA A 44 2.15 -9.31 -1.50
CA ALA A 44 1.20 -10.31 -1.97
C ALA A 44 1.60 -10.91 -3.32
N ILE A 45 2.10 -10.09 -4.26
CA ILE A 45 2.59 -10.54 -5.57
C ILE A 45 3.84 -11.41 -5.40
N ARG A 46 4.80 -11.02 -4.54
CA ARG A 46 6.01 -11.82 -4.26
C ARG A 46 5.67 -13.19 -3.68
N ILE A 47 4.76 -13.24 -2.71
CA ILE A 47 4.30 -14.49 -2.10
C ILE A 47 3.61 -15.34 -3.17
N PHE A 48 2.69 -14.78 -3.94
CA PHE A 48 2.02 -15.48 -5.04
C PHE A 48 3.01 -16.09 -6.04
N ASP A 49 3.99 -15.33 -6.50
CA ASP A 49 4.99 -15.81 -7.46
C ASP A 49 5.90 -16.90 -6.87
N SER A 50 6.29 -16.76 -5.61
CA SER A 50 7.09 -17.78 -4.92
C SER A 50 6.33 -19.10 -4.75
N GLU A 51 5.06 -19.04 -4.34
CA GLU A 51 4.17 -20.20 -4.20
C GLU A 51 3.84 -20.82 -5.57
N ARG A 52 3.71 -19.99 -6.62
CA ARG A 52 3.54 -20.42 -8.01
C ARG A 52 4.73 -21.23 -8.50
N ARG A 53 5.95 -20.71 -8.33
CA ARG A 53 7.19 -21.39 -8.72
C ARG A 53 7.40 -22.68 -7.95
N ALA A 54 6.99 -22.73 -6.69
CA ALA A 54 7.06 -23.93 -5.86
C ALA A 54 5.97 -24.97 -6.17
N GLY A 55 5.04 -24.69 -7.09
CA GLY A 55 3.93 -25.59 -7.43
C GLY A 55 2.89 -25.77 -6.32
N LYS A 56 2.88 -24.86 -5.33
CA LYS A 56 2.04 -24.95 -4.13
C LYS A 56 0.69 -24.24 -4.27
N LEU A 57 0.48 -23.50 -5.37
CA LEU A 57 -0.80 -22.85 -5.64
C LEU A 57 -1.91 -23.87 -5.86
N ARG A 58 -2.90 -23.86 -4.96
CA ARG A 58 -4.12 -24.65 -5.08
C ARG A 58 -5.25 -23.75 -5.59
N LYS A 59 -5.92 -24.19 -6.65
CA LYS A 59 -7.18 -23.55 -7.08
C LYS A 59 -8.30 -24.03 -6.16
N ALA A 60 -8.82 -23.13 -5.32
CA ALA A 60 -10.07 -23.36 -4.61
C ALA A 60 -11.23 -23.28 -5.61
N ARG A 61 -12.14 -24.25 -5.59
CA ARG A 61 -13.37 -24.27 -6.42
C ARG A 61 -14.57 -23.67 -5.69
N GLY A 62 -14.43 -23.38 -4.40
CA GLY A 62 -15.45 -22.73 -3.59
C GLY A 62 -14.96 -22.44 -2.18
N PHE A 63 -15.78 -21.74 -1.39
CA PHE A 63 -15.43 -21.32 -0.02
C PHE A 63 -15.08 -22.49 0.92
N ALA A 64 -15.69 -23.67 0.72
CA ALA A 64 -15.39 -24.86 1.52
C ALA A 64 -13.92 -25.32 1.39
N ASP A 65 -13.32 -25.15 0.20
CA ASP A 65 -11.92 -25.50 -0.05
C ASP A 65 -10.95 -24.55 0.67
N ILE A 66 -11.37 -23.30 0.88
CA ILE A 66 -10.60 -22.25 1.57
C ILE A 66 -10.66 -22.48 3.09
N LEU A 67 -11.84 -22.85 3.60
CA LEU A 67 -12.09 -23.06 5.03
C LEU A 67 -11.58 -24.42 5.55
N GLY A 68 -11.12 -25.31 4.67
CA GLY A 68 -10.57 -26.61 5.06
C GLY A 68 -11.59 -27.59 5.66
N VAL A 69 -12.89 -27.32 5.48
CA VAL A 69 -13.96 -28.15 6.05
C VAL A 69 -14.08 -29.40 5.19
N ARG A 70 -13.50 -30.51 5.67
CA ARG A 70 -13.73 -31.84 5.08
C ARG A 70 -15.21 -32.18 5.25
N THR A 71 -16.00 -32.05 4.20
CA THR A 71 -17.30 -32.73 4.12
C THR A 71 -17.02 -34.23 4.12
N PHE A 72 -17.25 -34.88 5.27
CA PHE A 72 -17.33 -36.33 5.36
C PHE A 72 -18.58 -36.78 4.57
N GLN A 73 -18.36 -37.57 3.53
CA GLN A 73 -19.32 -38.52 2.99
C GLN A 73 -18.62 -39.85 2.80
#